data_AF-R7TEY6-F1
#
_entry.id   AF-R7TEY6-F1
#
_cell.length_a   1.000
_cell.length_b   1.000
_cell.length_c   1.000
_cell.angle_alpha   90.00
_cell.angle_beta   90.00
_cell.angle_gamma   90.00
#
_symmetry.space_group_name_H-M   'P 1'
#
loop_
_entity.id
_entity.type
_entity.pdbx_description
1 polymer ?
#
loop_
_entity_poly.entity_id
_entity_poly.type
_entity_poly.pdbx_seq_one_letter_code
_entity_poly.pdbx_strand_id
1 'polypeptide(L)'
;LLLASLLVIVLGQVSAKVTFSDNAYKDIVVYIDPDVTESKQLLENIKTSFMDASRLLYSATHQRFYFGEVTILIPNTWPANSAYEDVEQESLDTKDLIIEPKTNKNASNAPYTPQPKGCGNMGECIHLTDAFMKDDSEAEKYGPRGKVLVHEWGHYRFGLYDEYPLSDKERFYRSSSGSIEATRCSLEIDGELYNSETGNSGCEIVDGLPEKACRFRAKSEKKSNYGSLMYKQNLEQITEFCTDDATVETLHNKEAPNKQNIECNGKSAWEVIREHEDYKNSDTAIIKDTTPKFKFVMKKSPPKVVLVLDVSGSMNDDQKLIKLGQ
;
A
#
# COMPACT_ATOMS: atom_id res chain seq x y z
N LEU A 1 -20.66 -24.89 48.93
CA LEU A 1 -21.04 -24.99 47.51
C LEU A 1 -21.57 -23.64 47.06
N LEU A 2 -20.73 -22.79 46.49
CA LEU A 2 -21.14 -21.59 45.76
C LEU A 2 -20.11 -21.43 44.64
N LEU A 3 -20.48 -21.91 43.45
CA LEU A 3 -19.71 -21.71 42.22
C LEU A 3 -19.81 -20.23 41.85
N ALA A 4 -18.69 -19.51 41.95
CA ALA A 4 -18.55 -18.20 41.36
C ALA A 4 -18.27 -18.39 39.85
N SER A 5 -19.28 -18.18 39.02
CA SER A 5 -19.10 -18.10 37.56
C SER A 5 -18.41 -16.78 37.23
N LEU A 6 -17.10 -16.86 37.00
CA LEU A 6 -16.29 -15.77 36.47
C LEU A 6 -16.68 -15.56 34.99
N LEU A 7 -17.49 -14.54 34.71
CA LEU A 7 -17.76 -14.12 33.34
C LEU A 7 -16.53 -13.36 32.83
N VAL A 8 -15.61 -14.10 32.20
CA VAL A 8 -14.50 -13.50 31.45
C VAL A 8 -15.09 -12.91 30.18
N ILE A 9 -15.36 -11.60 30.19
CA ILE A 9 -15.60 -10.86 28.96
C ILE A 9 -14.24 -10.76 28.28
N VAL A 10 -13.98 -11.69 27.37
CA VAL A 10 -12.91 -11.53 26.38
C VAL A 10 -13.38 -10.39 25.47
N LEU A 11 -12.99 -9.16 25.80
CA LEU A 11 -12.92 -8.10 24.81
C LEU A 11 -11.89 -8.57 23.80
N GLY A 12 -12.37 -9.21 22.73
CA GLY A 12 -11.55 -9.48 21.58
C GLY A 12 -11.09 -8.13 21.05
N GLN A 13 -9.84 -7.76 21.35
CA GLN A 13 -9.15 -6.78 20.53
C GLN A 13 -9.17 -7.35 19.13
N VAL A 14 -9.98 -6.76 18.25
CA VAL A 14 -9.82 -6.95 16.81
C VAL A 14 -8.50 -6.29 16.48
N SER A 15 -7.44 -7.08 16.60
CA SER A 15 -6.15 -6.76 16.03
C SER A 15 -6.34 -6.89 14.52
N ALA A 16 -6.72 -5.82 13.83
CA ALA A 16 -6.49 -5.83 12.39
C ALA A 16 -4.98 -5.76 12.21
N LYS A 17 -4.43 -6.94 11.98
CA LYS A 17 -3.10 -7.15 11.47
C LYS A 17 -3.35 -8.06 10.28
N VAL A 18 -3.02 -7.58 9.09
CA VAL A 18 -3.11 -8.38 7.85
C VAL A 18 -2.57 -9.77 8.14
N THR A 19 -3.44 -10.76 8.00
CA THR A 19 -3.07 -12.16 8.16
C THR A 19 -2.60 -12.69 6.82
N PHE A 20 -1.63 -13.60 6.86
CA PHE A 20 -1.09 -14.23 5.66
C PHE A 20 -1.18 -15.74 5.83
N SER A 21 -1.93 -16.39 4.94
CA SER A 21 -2.12 -17.84 4.92
C SER A 21 -2.55 -18.29 3.54
N ASP A 22 -2.10 -19.48 3.12
CA ASP A 22 -2.41 -20.05 1.81
C ASP A 22 -2.09 -19.08 0.66
N ASN A 23 -0.93 -18.41 0.73
CA ASN A 23 -0.47 -17.41 -0.24
C ASN A 23 -1.32 -16.13 -0.32
N ALA A 24 -2.33 -15.98 0.55
CA ALA A 24 -3.29 -14.88 0.48
C ALA A 24 -3.14 -13.92 1.68
N TYR A 25 -3.10 -12.63 1.38
CA TYR A 25 -3.31 -11.59 2.38
C TYR A 25 -4.80 -11.44 2.68
N LYS A 26 -5.17 -11.56 3.95
CA LYS A 26 -6.56 -11.49 4.44
C LYS A 26 -6.65 -10.43 5.53
N ASP A 27 -7.89 -10.08 5.87
CA ASP A 27 -8.22 -9.08 6.90
C ASP A 27 -7.61 -7.69 6.61
N ILE A 28 -7.49 -7.33 5.33
CA ILE A 28 -6.98 -6.02 4.91
C ILE A 28 -8.07 -4.97 5.13
N VAL A 29 -7.72 -3.87 5.77
CA VAL A 29 -8.67 -2.81 6.13
C VAL A 29 -8.40 -1.55 5.31
N VAL A 30 -9.38 -1.19 4.47
CA VAL A 30 -9.43 0.08 3.73
C VAL A 30 -10.36 1.03 4.47
N TYR A 31 -9.80 2.08 5.08
CA TYR A 31 -10.55 3.13 5.74
C TYR A 31 -10.81 4.30 4.78
N ILE A 32 -12.07 4.69 4.61
CA ILE A 32 -12.43 5.91 3.89
C ILE A 32 -12.64 7.01 4.93
N ASP A 33 -12.00 8.17 4.71
CA ASP A 33 -12.15 9.29 5.64
C ASP A 33 -13.58 9.88 5.59
N PRO A 34 -14.17 10.29 6.74
CA PRO A 34 -15.51 10.86 6.79
C PRO A 34 -15.75 12.12 5.96
N ASP A 35 -14.70 12.85 5.61
CA ASP A 35 -14.77 14.05 4.76
C ASP A 35 -14.81 13.70 3.26
N VAL A 36 -14.56 12.44 2.89
CA VAL A 36 -14.72 11.97 1.51
C VAL A 36 -16.21 11.86 1.18
N THR A 37 -16.64 12.52 0.10
CA THR A 37 -18.02 12.42 -0.37
C THR A 37 -18.33 11.03 -0.96
N GLU A 38 -19.50 10.49 -0.60
CA GLU A 38 -20.02 9.23 -1.14
C GLU A 38 -19.94 9.17 -2.67
N SER A 39 -19.40 8.06 -3.17
CA SER A 39 -19.32 7.83 -4.60
C SER A 39 -19.32 6.33 -4.89
N LYS A 40 -20.29 5.89 -5.71
CA LYS A 40 -20.30 4.52 -6.23
C LYS A 40 -19.05 4.22 -7.06
N GLN A 41 -18.57 5.21 -7.81
CA GLN A 41 -17.34 5.09 -8.61
C GLN A 41 -16.12 4.84 -7.72
N LEU A 42 -16.04 5.50 -6.56
CA LEU A 42 -14.97 5.25 -5.59
C LEU A 42 -14.95 3.78 -5.15
N LEU A 43 -16.10 3.24 -4.71
CA LEU A 43 -16.18 1.86 -4.25
C LEU A 43 -15.86 0.84 -5.35
N GLU A 44 -16.33 1.07 -6.58
CA GLU A 44 -16.02 0.21 -7.72
C GLU A 44 -14.54 0.30 -8.14
N ASN A 45 -13.94 1.50 -8.07
CA ASN A 45 -12.52 1.68 -8.33
C ASN A 45 -11.66 1.02 -7.25
N ILE A 46 -12.06 1.03 -5.98
CA ILE A 46 -11.37 0.28 -4.91
C ILE A 46 -11.37 -1.22 -5.25
N LYS A 47 -12.55 -1.80 -5.55
CA LYS A 47 -12.65 -3.22 -5.92
C LYS A 47 -11.75 -3.57 -7.11
N THR A 48 -11.90 -2.82 -8.20
CA THR A 48 -11.17 -3.07 -9.45
C THR A 48 -9.66 -2.95 -9.22
N SER A 49 -9.22 -1.93 -8.46
CA SER A 49 -7.80 -1.74 -8.14
C SER A 49 -7.23 -2.92 -7.34
N PHE A 50 -7.94 -3.42 -6.33
CA PHE A 50 -7.52 -4.60 -5.57
C PHE A 50 -7.55 -5.89 -6.41
N MET A 51 -8.52 -6.05 -7.32
CA MET A 51 -8.57 -7.19 -8.24
C MET A 51 -7.34 -7.20 -9.17
N ASP A 52 -7.00 -6.05 -9.75
CA ASP A 52 -5.86 -5.92 -10.66
C ASP A 52 -4.54 -6.05 -9.91
N ALA A 53 -4.42 -5.40 -8.74
CA ALA A 53 -3.25 -5.52 -7.87
C ALA A 53 -3.05 -6.96 -7.40
N SER A 54 -4.11 -7.70 -7.10
CA SER A 54 -4.02 -9.10 -6.67
C SER A 54 -3.42 -9.99 -7.74
N ARG A 55 -3.89 -9.85 -8.99
CA ARG A 55 -3.34 -10.56 -10.15
C ARG A 55 -1.87 -10.20 -10.38
N LEU A 56 -1.56 -8.91 -10.33
CA LEU A 56 -0.20 -8.40 -10.54
C LEU A 56 0.76 -8.87 -9.45
N LEU A 57 0.38 -8.75 -8.17
CA LEU A 57 1.19 -9.19 -7.05
C LEU A 57 1.49 -10.69 -7.17
N TYR A 58 0.50 -11.49 -7.56
CA TYR A 58 0.67 -12.92 -7.77
C TYR A 58 1.68 -13.24 -8.86
N SER A 59 1.60 -12.58 -10.02
CA SER A 59 2.59 -12.78 -11.09
C SER A 59 3.97 -12.25 -10.69
N ALA A 60 4.05 -11.03 -10.14
CA ALA A 60 5.28 -10.33 -9.77
C ALA A 60 6.06 -11.03 -8.65
N THR A 61 5.39 -11.90 -7.88
CA THR A 61 5.98 -12.64 -6.76
C THR A 61 6.17 -14.11 -7.08
N HIS A 62 6.21 -14.46 -8.37
CA HIS A 62 6.41 -15.84 -8.84
C HIS A 62 5.36 -16.82 -8.26
N GLN A 63 4.09 -16.40 -8.30
CA GLN A 63 2.91 -17.16 -7.87
C GLN A 63 2.86 -17.44 -6.36
N ARG A 64 3.31 -16.48 -5.55
CA ARG A 64 3.40 -16.65 -4.09
C ARG A 64 2.41 -15.80 -3.30
N PHE A 65 2.11 -14.58 -3.73
CA PHE A 65 1.30 -13.66 -2.93
C PHE A 65 0.14 -13.06 -3.71
N TYR A 66 -1.04 -12.99 -3.10
CA TYR A 66 -2.18 -12.29 -3.68
C TYR A 66 -3.07 -11.71 -2.59
N PHE A 67 -4.00 -10.82 -2.96
CA PHE A 67 -4.99 -10.28 -2.02
C PHE A 67 -6.20 -11.22 -1.97
N GLY A 68 -6.51 -11.75 -0.79
CA GLY A 68 -7.60 -12.70 -0.56
C GLY A 68 -8.86 -12.08 0.01
N GLU A 69 -8.74 -11.18 0.98
CA GLU A 69 -9.87 -10.55 1.65
C GLU A 69 -9.61 -9.09 1.99
N VAL A 70 -10.55 -8.22 1.63
CA VAL A 70 -10.49 -6.78 1.82
C VAL A 70 -11.80 -6.29 2.44
N THR A 71 -11.69 -5.61 3.56
CA THR A 71 -12.79 -4.96 4.26
C THR A 71 -12.71 -3.46 4.02
N ILE A 72 -13.78 -2.89 3.47
CA ILE A 72 -13.91 -1.45 3.23
C ILE A 72 -14.79 -0.85 4.33
N LEU A 73 -14.20 0.04 5.13
CA LEU A 73 -14.88 0.78 6.18
C LEU A 73 -15.55 2.01 5.57
N ILE A 74 -16.87 1.98 5.54
CA ILE A 74 -17.70 3.09 5.06
C ILE A 74 -17.90 4.10 6.19
N PRO A 75 -17.70 5.41 5.93
CA PRO A 75 -17.90 6.42 6.95
C PRO A 75 -19.35 6.52 7.38
N ASN A 76 -19.59 6.80 8.66
CA ASN A 76 -20.93 7.05 9.19
C ASN A 76 -21.56 8.37 8.72
N THR A 77 -20.79 9.25 8.05
CA THR A 77 -21.27 10.45 7.38
C THR A 77 -22.01 10.13 6.08
N TRP A 78 -21.82 8.92 5.53
CA TRP A 78 -22.56 8.45 4.36
C TRP A 78 -23.95 7.93 4.78
N PRO A 79 -24.96 8.01 3.90
CA PRO A 79 -26.28 7.41 4.13
C PRO A 79 -26.18 5.92 4.45
N ALA A 80 -26.94 5.48 5.45
CA ALA A 80 -27.04 4.07 5.78
C ALA A 80 -27.56 3.26 4.58
N ASN A 81 -26.90 2.13 4.31
CA ASN A 81 -27.27 1.21 3.24
C ASN A 81 -27.40 -0.20 3.82
N SER A 82 -28.46 -0.93 3.47
CA SER A 82 -28.67 -2.31 3.91
C SER A 82 -27.62 -3.28 3.37
N ALA A 83 -26.89 -2.89 2.31
CA ALA A 83 -25.75 -3.63 1.79
C ALA A 83 -24.51 -3.56 2.70
N TYR A 84 -24.47 -2.65 3.68
CA TYR A 84 -23.35 -2.54 4.61
C TYR A 84 -23.60 -3.37 5.87
N GLU A 85 -22.66 -4.26 6.14
CA GLU A 85 -22.63 -5.06 7.37
C GLU A 85 -22.32 -4.15 8.57
N ASP A 86 -22.82 -4.55 9.74
CA ASP A 86 -22.59 -3.81 10.99
C ASP A 86 -21.34 -4.33 11.69
N VAL A 87 -20.56 -3.44 12.30
CA VAL A 87 -19.33 -3.79 13.02
C VAL A 87 -19.28 -3.04 14.35
N GLU A 88 -19.05 -3.78 15.44
CA GLU A 88 -19.12 -3.24 16.81
C GLU A 88 -17.94 -2.31 17.15
N GLN A 89 -16.75 -2.57 16.62
CA GLN A 89 -15.56 -1.74 16.83
C GLN A 89 -14.63 -1.76 15.62
N GLU A 90 -14.45 -0.59 15.02
CA GLU A 90 -13.30 -0.29 14.19
C GLU A 90 -12.64 0.95 14.80
N SER A 91 -11.34 0.83 15.08
CA SER A 91 -10.51 1.94 15.55
C SER A 91 -9.72 2.48 14.35
N LEU A 92 -9.38 3.76 14.33
CA LEU A 92 -8.43 4.28 13.34
C LEU A 92 -7.07 3.53 13.37
N ASP A 93 -6.78 2.79 14.44
CA ASP A 93 -5.50 2.14 14.69
C ASP A 93 -5.36 0.80 13.95
N THR A 94 -6.39 0.36 13.21
CA THR A 94 -6.46 -0.94 12.54
C THR A 94 -6.44 -0.87 11.00
N LYS A 95 -6.26 0.31 10.42
CA LYS A 95 -6.28 0.50 8.96
C LYS A 95 -4.92 0.17 8.32
N ASP A 96 -4.96 -0.54 7.19
CA ASP A 96 -3.78 -0.78 6.34
C ASP A 96 -3.67 0.26 5.22
N LEU A 97 -4.82 0.79 4.80
CA LEU A 97 -4.95 1.77 3.76
C LEU A 97 -5.98 2.83 4.17
N ILE A 98 -5.65 4.10 3.95
CA ILE A 98 -6.56 5.23 4.12
C ILE A 98 -6.82 5.94 2.78
N ILE A 99 -8.07 6.30 2.54
CA ILE A 99 -8.49 7.17 1.44
C ILE A 99 -8.94 8.50 2.03
N GLU A 100 -8.10 9.51 1.88
CA GLU A 100 -8.31 10.86 2.39
C GLU A 100 -9.01 11.73 1.33
N PRO A 101 -9.72 12.81 1.72
CA PRO A 101 -10.22 13.77 0.74
C PRO A 101 -9.06 14.42 -0.02
N LYS A 102 -9.29 14.77 -1.29
CA LYS A 102 -8.31 15.51 -2.10
C LYS A 102 -7.77 16.69 -1.30
N THR A 103 -6.46 16.80 -1.26
CA THR A 103 -5.83 17.92 -0.58
C THR A 103 -6.05 19.21 -1.39
N ASN A 104 -6.07 20.36 -0.73
CA ASN A 104 -6.23 21.67 -1.38
C ASN A 104 -5.24 21.87 -2.53
N LYS A 105 -5.55 22.76 -3.49
CA LYS A 105 -4.92 22.94 -4.83
C LYS A 105 -3.39 22.86 -4.98
N ASN A 106 -2.59 22.87 -3.91
CA ASN A 106 -1.13 22.85 -3.95
C ASN A 106 -0.49 21.59 -3.32
N ALA A 107 -1.25 20.72 -2.67
CA ALA A 107 -0.73 19.48 -2.08
C ALA A 107 -0.86 18.32 -3.08
N SER A 108 0.14 17.45 -3.09
CA SER A 108 0.24 16.33 -4.03
C SER A 108 -0.82 15.27 -3.69
N ASN A 109 -1.54 14.78 -4.70
CA ASN A 109 -2.41 13.61 -4.55
C ASN A 109 -1.63 12.30 -4.72
N ALA A 110 -0.30 12.36 -4.65
CA ALA A 110 0.58 11.20 -4.79
C ALA A 110 0.28 10.18 -3.68
N PRO A 111 0.04 8.92 -4.05
CA PRO A 111 0.12 7.77 -3.14
C PRO A 111 1.45 7.76 -2.40
N TYR A 112 1.43 7.38 -1.12
CA TYR A 112 2.65 7.19 -0.34
C TYR A 112 2.40 6.30 0.89
N THR A 113 3.50 5.74 1.42
CA THR A 113 3.49 4.92 2.64
C THR A 113 4.62 5.35 3.57
N PRO A 114 4.34 5.81 4.81
CA PRO A 114 5.39 6.11 5.79
C PRO A 114 6.13 4.86 6.27
N GLN A 115 7.47 4.91 6.28
CA GLN A 115 8.34 3.78 6.61
C GLN A 115 9.45 4.16 7.63
N PRO A 116 9.09 4.49 8.88
CA PRO A 116 10.07 4.92 9.89
C PRO A 116 10.96 3.79 10.43
N LYS A 117 10.59 2.52 10.17
CA LYS A 117 11.28 1.33 10.72
C LYS A 117 12.45 0.83 9.87
N GLY A 118 12.71 1.44 8.71
CA GLY A 118 13.82 1.04 7.84
C GLY A 118 13.50 -0.15 6.92
N CYS A 119 14.49 -0.54 6.13
CA CYS A 119 14.35 -1.60 5.13
C CYS A 119 13.90 -2.95 5.72
N GLY A 120 13.05 -3.68 4.99
CA GLY A 120 12.58 -5.01 5.40
C GLY A 120 11.53 -5.00 6.51
N ASN A 121 11.16 -3.82 7.02
CA ASN A 121 10.18 -3.66 8.07
C ASN A 121 8.89 -3.05 7.54
N MET A 122 7.76 -3.55 8.05
CA MET A 122 6.44 -3.07 7.68
C MET A 122 6.30 -1.55 7.94
N GLY A 123 5.79 -0.83 6.93
CA GLY A 123 5.38 0.57 7.02
C GLY A 123 4.18 0.79 7.94
N GLU A 124 3.72 2.04 8.05
CA GLU A 124 2.62 2.39 8.96
C GLU A 124 1.23 2.22 8.33
N CYS A 125 0.98 2.86 7.18
CA CYS A 125 -0.31 2.83 6.49
C CYS A 125 -0.10 3.32 5.05
N ILE A 126 -0.85 2.77 4.09
CA ILE A 126 -0.89 3.27 2.71
C ILE A 126 -1.83 4.47 2.65
N HIS A 127 -1.36 5.62 2.19
CA HIS A 127 -2.16 6.82 2.01
C HIS A 127 -2.52 7.02 0.54
N LEU A 128 -3.82 7.04 0.26
CA LEU A 128 -4.40 7.39 -1.04
C LEU A 128 -5.35 8.59 -0.87
N THR A 129 -5.67 9.24 -1.98
CA THR A 129 -6.69 10.31 -2.02
C THR A 129 -7.91 9.91 -2.84
N ASP A 130 -9.06 10.50 -2.53
CA ASP A 130 -10.27 10.31 -3.32
C ASP A 130 -10.13 10.83 -4.76
N ALA A 131 -9.28 11.84 -5.01
CA ALA A 131 -8.92 12.32 -6.34
C ALA A 131 -8.16 11.25 -7.12
N PHE A 132 -7.09 10.69 -6.55
CA PHE A 132 -6.36 9.57 -7.16
C PHE A 132 -7.32 8.40 -7.48
N MET A 133 -8.22 8.07 -6.55
CA MET A 133 -9.14 6.94 -6.73
C MET A 133 -10.26 7.19 -7.74
N LYS A 134 -10.72 8.43 -7.95
CA LYS A 134 -11.89 8.76 -8.81
C LYS A 134 -11.54 9.36 -10.16
N ASP A 135 -10.43 10.10 -10.28
CA ASP A 135 -10.03 10.81 -11.49
C ASP A 135 -8.92 10.02 -12.21
N ASP A 136 -9.24 9.52 -13.41
CA ASP A 136 -8.28 8.76 -14.23
C ASP A 136 -7.11 9.62 -14.72
N SER A 137 -7.33 10.92 -14.95
CA SER A 137 -6.27 11.86 -15.34
C SER A 137 -5.31 12.13 -14.18
N GLU A 138 -5.82 12.08 -12.94
CA GLU A 138 -4.98 12.16 -11.74
C GLU A 138 -4.19 10.87 -11.54
N ALA A 139 -4.83 9.71 -11.68
CA ALA A 139 -4.18 8.41 -11.54
C ALA A 139 -3.08 8.19 -12.59
N GLU A 140 -3.28 8.63 -13.84
CA GLU A 140 -2.31 8.46 -14.95
C GLU A 140 -0.92 9.05 -14.63
N LYS A 141 -0.85 10.07 -13.76
CA LYS A 141 0.43 10.65 -13.31
C LYS A 141 1.31 9.65 -12.55
N TYR A 142 0.69 8.68 -11.88
CA TYR A 142 1.36 7.68 -11.03
C TYR A 142 1.30 6.28 -11.64
N GLY A 143 0.36 6.04 -12.55
CA GLY A 143 0.18 4.76 -13.24
C GLY A 143 -1.17 4.10 -12.95
N PRO A 144 -1.42 2.93 -13.56
CA PRO A 144 -2.63 2.15 -13.28
C PRO A 144 -2.77 1.87 -11.78
N ARG A 145 -3.97 2.07 -11.22
CA ARG A 145 -4.21 1.97 -9.77
C ARG A 145 -3.79 0.63 -9.16
N GLY A 146 -3.96 -0.47 -9.90
CA GLY A 146 -3.48 -1.79 -9.48
C GLY A 146 -1.95 -1.85 -9.33
N LYS A 147 -1.19 -1.26 -10.25
CA LYS A 147 0.29 -1.19 -10.16
C LYS A 147 0.73 -0.31 -9.00
N VAL A 148 0.10 0.85 -8.84
CA VAL A 148 0.34 1.75 -7.71
C VAL A 148 0.07 1.05 -6.38
N LEU A 149 -1.02 0.30 -6.28
CA LEU A 149 -1.35 -0.42 -5.06
C LEU A 149 -0.31 -1.50 -4.73
N VAL A 150 0.25 -2.21 -5.72
CA VAL A 150 1.35 -3.16 -5.50
C VAL A 150 2.65 -2.45 -5.10
N HIS A 151 2.93 -1.28 -5.69
CA HIS A 151 4.07 -0.44 -5.31
C HIS A 151 3.99 0.00 -3.85
N GLU A 152 2.86 0.59 -3.44
CA GLU A 152 2.63 0.98 -2.04
C GLU A 152 2.54 -0.23 -1.10
N TRP A 153 2.02 -1.35 -1.55
CA TRP A 153 2.07 -2.60 -0.78
C TRP A 153 3.51 -3.08 -0.56
N GLY A 154 4.40 -2.87 -1.53
CA GLY A 154 5.83 -3.13 -1.38
C GLY A 154 6.46 -2.30 -0.26
N HIS A 155 6.12 -1.01 -0.20
CA HIS A 155 6.53 -0.14 0.91
C HIS A 155 5.90 -0.60 2.24
N TYR A 156 4.60 -0.87 2.24
CA TYR A 156 3.82 -1.20 3.42
C TYR A 156 4.21 -2.53 4.02
N ARG A 157 4.14 -3.63 3.26
CA ARG A 157 4.29 -4.98 3.81
C ARG A 157 5.75 -5.39 3.96
N PHE A 158 6.57 -5.12 2.93
CA PHE A 158 7.92 -5.64 2.84
C PHE A 158 9.00 -4.62 3.24
N GLY A 159 8.63 -3.34 3.43
CA GLY A 159 9.62 -2.32 3.76
C GLY A 159 10.59 -2.01 2.61
N LEU A 160 10.10 -2.08 1.36
CA LEU A 160 10.88 -1.69 0.18
C LEU A 160 10.96 -0.16 0.04
N TYR A 161 11.93 0.35 -0.69
CA TYR A 161 12.04 1.76 -1.03
C TYR A 161 12.07 1.98 -2.54
N ASP A 162 11.88 3.24 -2.93
CA ASP A 162 11.94 3.65 -4.32
C ASP A 162 13.32 3.43 -4.94
N GLU A 163 13.31 2.93 -6.17
CA GLU A 163 14.49 2.68 -7.00
C GLU A 163 14.71 3.79 -8.05
N TYR A 164 13.91 4.86 -7.98
CA TYR A 164 14.05 6.08 -8.79
C TYR A 164 14.65 7.23 -7.98
N PRO A 165 15.25 8.24 -8.63
CA PRO A 165 15.89 9.35 -7.93
C PRO A 165 14.85 10.29 -7.29
N LEU A 166 15.09 10.67 -6.03
CA LEU A 166 14.29 11.64 -5.27
C LEU A 166 14.97 13.02 -5.20
N SER A 167 16.29 13.08 -5.42
CA SER A 167 17.06 14.32 -5.44
C SER A 167 17.95 14.47 -6.68
N ASP A 168 18.40 15.70 -6.94
CA ASP A 168 19.21 16.02 -8.13
C ASP A 168 20.50 15.20 -8.21
N LYS A 169 21.15 14.96 -7.06
CA LYS A 169 22.39 14.18 -6.94
C LYS A 169 22.20 12.69 -7.19
N GLU A 170 20.97 12.21 -7.18
CA GLU A 170 20.64 10.80 -7.38
C GLU A 170 20.29 10.51 -8.83
N ARG A 171 20.16 11.52 -9.71
CA ARG A 171 19.68 11.30 -11.09
C ARG A 171 20.65 10.51 -11.97
N PHE A 172 21.93 10.79 -11.81
CA PHE A 172 23.00 10.21 -12.61
C PHE A 172 24.19 9.89 -11.73
N TYR A 173 24.92 8.85 -12.09
CA TYR A 173 26.14 8.43 -11.41
C TYR A 173 27.15 7.91 -12.43
N ARG A 174 28.41 7.83 -12.00
CA ARG A 174 29.46 7.18 -12.77
C ARG A 174 29.58 5.75 -12.28
N SER A 175 29.35 4.79 -13.17
CA SER A 175 29.48 3.37 -12.86
C SER A 175 30.94 2.99 -12.62
N SER A 176 31.15 1.79 -12.07
CA SER A 176 32.47 1.18 -11.88
C SER A 176 33.23 0.98 -13.21
N SER A 177 32.51 0.83 -14.32
CA SER A 177 33.08 0.79 -15.68
C SER A 177 33.47 2.16 -16.24
N GLY A 178 33.14 3.24 -15.52
CA GLY A 178 33.45 4.62 -15.91
C GLY A 178 32.40 5.29 -16.79
N SER A 179 31.34 4.57 -17.18
CA SER A 179 30.19 5.11 -17.92
C SER A 179 29.32 6.00 -17.04
N ILE A 180 28.65 6.98 -17.64
CA ILE A 180 27.62 7.78 -16.97
C ILE A 180 26.29 7.07 -17.16
N GLU A 181 25.62 6.74 -16.07
CA GLU A 181 24.33 6.04 -16.08
C GLU A 181 23.26 6.87 -15.38
N ALA A 182 22.02 6.73 -15.86
CA ALA A 182 20.85 7.23 -15.15
C ALA A 182 20.47 6.26 -14.02
N THR A 183 19.95 6.78 -12.93
CA THR A 183 19.42 5.95 -11.84
C THR A 183 18.14 5.26 -12.28
N ARG A 184 18.24 3.94 -12.40
CA ARG A 184 17.17 3.02 -12.77
C ARG A 184 17.49 1.66 -12.20
N CYS A 185 16.45 0.88 -11.92
CA CYS A 185 16.64 -0.42 -11.29
C CYS A 185 17.36 -1.42 -12.18
N SER A 186 16.96 -1.53 -13.45
CA SER A 186 17.63 -2.36 -14.45
C SER A 186 18.26 -1.49 -15.52
N LEU A 187 19.50 -1.80 -15.90
CA LEU A 187 20.21 -1.08 -16.96
C LEU A 187 19.56 -1.26 -18.33
N GLU A 188 18.76 -2.32 -18.53
CA GLU A 188 18.02 -2.62 -19.77
C GLU A 188 16.80 -1.72 -20.01
N ILE A 189 16.40 -0.91 -19.02
CA ILE A 189 15.36 0.09 -19.24
C ILE A 189 15.92 1.17 -20.17
N ASP A 190 15.55 1.10 -21.45
CA ASP A 190 15.93 2.08 -22.46
C ASP A 190 15.24 3.44 -22.24
N GLY A 191 15.89 4.50 -22.69
CA GLY A 191 15.38 5.85 -22.54
C GLY A 191 16.25 6.90 -23.21
N GLU A 192 15.80 8.13 -23.14
CA GLU A 192 16.47 9.27 -23.75
C GLU A 192 16.81 10.31 -22.69
N LEU A 193 17.99 10.89 -22.83
CA LEU A 193 18.37 12.07 -22.07
C LEU A 193 17.77 13.31 -22.71
N TYR A 194 17.27 14.22 -21.89
CA TYR A 194 16.78 15.52 -22.34
C TYR A 194 16.98 16.56 -21.24
N ASN A 195 17.13 17.82 -21.65
CA ASN A 195 17.16 18.95 -20.73
C ASN A 195 15.72 19.37 -20.39
N SER A 196 15.33 19.34 -19.11
CA SER A 196 13.96 19.64 -18.69
C SER A 196 13.56 21.12 -18.74
N GLU A 197 14.53 22.03 -18.83
CA GLU A 197 14.28 23.47 -18.90
C GLU A 197 14.11 23.93 -20.36
N THR A 198 14.87 23.37 -21.29
CA THR A 198 14.82 23.74 -22.71
C THR A 198 13.99 22.79 -23.57
N GLY A 199 13.81 21.54 -23.13
CA GLY A 199 13.16 20.47 -23.90
C GLY A 199 14.07 19.84 -24.97
N ASN A 200 15.33 20.25 -25.07
CA ASN A 200 16.27 19.72 -26.06
C ASN A 200 16.65 18.26 -25.76
N SER A 201 16.84 17.48 -26.82
CA SER A 201 17.38 16.11 -26.73
C SER A 201 18.86 16.15 -26.36
N GLY A 202 19.29 15.17 -25.55
CA GLY A 202 20.63 15.12 -24.98
C GLY A 202 20.79 16.04 -23.77
N CYS A 203 21.97 15.97 -23.16
CA CYS A 203 22.36 16.80 -22.04
C CYS A 203 23.84 17.17 -22.16
N GLU A 204 24.20 18.35 -21.67
CA GLU A 204 25.60 18.73 -21.52
C GLU A 204 26.22 18.04 -20.31
N ILE A 205 27.51 17.71 -20.40
CA ILE A 205 28.28 17.16 -19.29
C ILE A 205 29.04 18.31 -18.61
N VAL A 206 28.75 18.53 -17.34
CA VAL A 206 29.37 19.54 -16.49
C VAL A 206 30.02 18.83 -15.30
N ASP A 207 31.32 19.04 -15.09
CA ASP A 207 32.11 18.42 -14.01
C ASP A 207 32.01 16.88 -13.97
N GLY A 208 31.90 16.26 -15.15
CA GLY A 208 31.94 14.80 -15.31
C GLY A 208 30.62 14.07 -15.09
N LEU A 209 29.51 14.80 -14.87
CA LEU A 209 28.14 14.30 -14.84
C LEU A 209 27.21 15.18 -15.73
N PRO A 210 26.01 14.71 -16.09
CA PRO A 210 25.05 15.53 -16.80
C PRO A 210 24.63 16.76 -15.99
N GLU A 211 24.36 17.87 -16.68
CA GLU A 211 23.89 19.11 -16.08
C GLU A 211 22.64 18.92 -15.19
N LYS A 212 22.43 19.83 -14.24
CA LYS A 212 21.35 19.74 -13.24
C LYS A 212 19.95 19.60 -13.86
N ALA A 213 19.71 20.25 -15.00
CA ALA A 213 18.45 20.19 -15.74
C ALA A 213 18.27 18.89 -16.54
N CYS A 214 19.30 18.05 -16.65
CA CYS A 214 19.21 16.78 -17.37
C CYS A 214 18.23 15.81 -16.70
N ARG A 215 17.43 15.14 -17.50
CA ARG A 215 16.49 14.08 -17.08
C ARG A 215 16.62 12.89 -18.00
N PHE A 216 16.43 11.71 -17.44
CA PHE A 216 16.26 10.47 -18.19
C PHE A 216 14.77 10.17 -18.35
N ARG A 217 14.30 10.08 -19.60
CA ARG A 217 12.95 9.65 -19.93
C ARG A 217 13.00 8.19 -20.37
N ALA A 218 12.58 7.29 -19.49
CA ALA A 218 12.39 5.89 -19.84
C ALA A 218 11.33 5.77 -20.94
N LYS A 219 11.60 4.96 -21.96
CA LYS A 219 10.61 4.65 -23.01
C LYS A 219 9.60 3.66 -22.47
N SER A 220 8.33 3.86 -22.82
CA SER A 220 7.28 2.86 -22.51
C SER A 220 7.26 1.82 -23.64
N GLU A 221 7.41 0.55 -23.29
CA GLU A 221 7.41 -0.56 -24.23
C GLU A 221 6.30 -1.56 -23.89
N LYS A 222 5.60 -2.08 -24.89
CA LYS A 222 4.41 -2.93 -24.66
C LYS A 222 4.71 -4.40 -24.39
N LYS A 223 5.96 -4.86 -24.57
CA LYS A 223 6.26 -6.30 -24.72
C LYS A 223 7.47 -6.79 -23.93
N SER A 224 7.88 -6.06 -22.91
CA SER A 224 9.01 -6.43 -22.08
C SER A 224 8.63 -6.38 -20.60
N ASN A 225 9.39 -7.09 -19.76
CA ASN A 225 9.30 -7.02 -18.30
C ASN A 225 10.59 -6.36 -17.78
N TYR A 226 10.99 -5.21 -18.35
CA TYR A 226 12.21 -4.52 -17.90
C TYR A 226 11.91 -3.74 -16.62
N GLY A 227 12.71 -3.98 -15.58
CA GLY A 227 12.73 -3.13 -14.39
C GLY A 227 11.90 -3.60 -13.21
N SER A 228 11.37 -2.64 -12.44
CA SER A 228 10.84 -2.90 -11.11
C SER A 228 9.63 -2.02 -10.81
N LEU A 229 8.63 -2.62 -10.17
CA LEU A 229 7.49 -1.92 -9.59
C LEU A 229 7.94 -0.84 -8.60
N MET A 230 9.14 -0.92 -8.02
CA MET A 230 9.72 0.14 -7.16
C MET A 230 10.42 1.26 -7.93
N TYR A 231 10.56 1.19 -9.26
CA TYR A 231 11.21 2.23 -10.07
C TYR A 231 10.21 3.17 -10.77
N LYS A 232 9.37 2.64 -11.65
CA LYS A 232 8.42 3.44 -12.43
C LYS A 232 7.18 2.62 -12.77
N GLN A 233 6.36 2.35 -11.77
CA GLN A 233 5.12 1.60 -11.87
C GLN A 233 4.13 2.14 -12.92
N ASN A 234 4.30 3.38 -13.38
CA ASN A 234 3.52 3.96 -14.47
C ASN A 234 3.89 3.45 -15.87
N LEU A 235 5.08 2.86 -16.06
CA LEU A 235 5.48 2.30 -17.36
C LEU A 235 4.75 0.99 -17.65
N GLU A 236 4.31 0.80 -18.89
CA GLU A 236 3.50 -0.37 -19.27
C GLU A 236 4.27 -1.68 -19.08
N GLN A 237 5.55 -1.72 -19.45
CA GLN A 237 6.43 -2.90 -19.32
C GLN A 237 6.70 -3.35 -17.88
N ILE A 238 6.59 -2.45 -16.89
CA ILE A 238 6.99 -2.79 -15.52
C ILE A 238 5.90 -3.62 -14.84
N THR A 239 6.15 -4.92 -14.68
CA THR A 239 5.20 -5.87 -14.06
C THR A 239 5.82 -6.73 -12.96
N GLU A 240 7.13 -6.62 -12.73
CA GLU A 240 7.89 -7.43 -11.77
C GLU A 240 8.66 -6.54 -10.78
N PHE A 241 9.24 -7.15 -9.76
CA PHE A 241 10.24 -6.51 -8.91
C PHE A 241 11.64 -6.83 -9.42
N CYS A 242 12.59 -5.92 -9.26
CA CYS A 242 13.98 -6.22 -9.56
C CYS A 242 14.54 -7.33 -8.65
N THR A 243 15.43 -8.13 -9.23
CA THR A 243 15.99 -9.35 -8.64
C THR A 243 17.50 -9.40 -8.83
N ASP A 244 18.16 -10.16 -7.98
CA ASP A 244 19.59 -10.50 -8.00
C ASP A 244 19.93 -11.76 -8.83
N ASP A 245 18.93 -12.56 -9.21
CA ASP A 245 19.10 -13.92 -9.73
C ASP A 245 18.35 -14.21 -11.05
N ALA A 246 17.79 -13.18 -11.69
CA ALA A 246 16.96 -13.34 -12.88
C ALA A 246 17.68 -13.01 -14.19
N THR A 247 16.88 -12.93 -15.26
CA THR A 247 17.32 -12.54 -16.59
C THR A 247 17.83 -11.10 -16.58
N VAL A 248 18.57 -10.69 -17.62
CA VAL A 248 19.23 -9.36 -17.68
C VAL A 248 18.21 -8.22 -17.52
N GLU A 249 16.95 -8.46 -17.87
CA GLU A 249 15.85 -7.51 -17.87
C GLU A 249 15.42 -6.99 -16.48
N THR A 250 15.45 -7.85 -15.46
CA THR A 250 15.07 -7.51 -14.08
C THR A 250 16.26 -7.48 -13.13
N LEU A 251 17.48 -7.62 -13.67
CA LEU A 251 18.71 -7.59 -12.89
C LEU A 251 18.87 -6.25 -12.18
N HIS A 252 18.99 -6.33 -10.85
CA HIS A 252 19.10 -5.18 -9.98
C HIS A 252 20.44 -4.47 -10.09
N ASN A 253 20.38 -3.17 -10.32
CA ASN A 253 21.53 -2.29 -10.40
C ASN A 253 21.92 -1.79 -9.00
N LYS A 254 22.90 -2.47 -8.39
CA LYS A 254 23.43 -2.15 -7.05
C LYS A 254 24.25 -0.86 -7.01
N GLU A 255 24.69 -0.33 -8.16
CA GLU A 255 25.48 0.90 -8.22
C GLU A 255 24.63 2.18 -8.24
N ALA A 256 23.34 2.06 -8.57
CA ALA A 256 22.44 3.20 -8.65
C ALA A 256 22.26 3.88 -7.28
N PRO A 257 22.41 5.21 -7.17
CA PRO A 257 22.21 5.96 -5.92
C PRO A 257 20.71 6.17 -5.63
N ASN A 258 19.92 5.10 -5.55
CA ASN A 258 18.51 5.16 -5.15
C ASN A 258 18.31 4.81 -3.68
N LYS A 259 17.11 5.10 -3.16
CA LYS A 259 16.81 4.92 -1.73
C LYS A 259 16.81 3.44 -1.32
N GLN A 260 16.34 2.54 -2.19
CA GLN A 260 16.45 1.09 -1.99
C GLN A 260 17.90 0.65 -1.71
N ASN A 261 18.85 1.04 -2.55
CA ASN A 261 20.25 0.67 -2.36
C ASN A 261 20.84 1.29 -1.08
N ILE A 262 20.49 2.53 -0.76
CA ILE A 262 20.99 3.23 0.43
C ILE A 262 20.47 2.57 1.72
N GLU A 263 19.16 2.33 1.81
CA GLU A 263 18.51 1.86 3.04
C GLU A 263 18.58 0.33 3.20
N CYS A 264 18.65 -0.41 2.09
CA CYS A 264 18.69 -1.88 2.08
C CYS A 264 20.08 -2.46 1.80
N ASN A 265 21.16 -1.67 1.97
CA ASN A 265 22.55 -2.10 1.75
C ASN A 265 22.78 -2.72 0.35
N GLY A 266 22.19 -2.13 -0.69
CA GLY A 266 22.33 -2.60 -2.08
C GLY A 266 21.52 -3.85 -2.44
N LYS A 267 20.63 -4.32 -1.55
CA LYS A 267 19.73 -5.44 -1.86
C LYS A 267 18.64 -5.02 -2.84
N SER A 268 18.36 -5.90 -3.80
CA SER A 268 17.21 -5.79 -4.69
C SER A 268 15.90 -5.87 -3.93
N ALA A 269 14.83 -5.36 -4.53
CA ALA A 269 13.48 -5.52 -4.00
C ALA A 269 13.15 -7.00 -3.73
N TRP A 270 13.51 -7.90 -4.65
CA TRP A 270 13.25 -9.33 -4.50
C TRP A 270 14.07 -9.99 -3.39
N GLU A 271 15.34 -9.62 -3.20
CA GLU A 271 16.16 -10.09 -2.06
C GLU A 271 15.47 -9.79 -0.73
N VAL A 272 14.96 -8.56 -0.55
CA VAL A 272 14.24 -8.16 0.66
C VAL A 272 12.95 -8.95 0.84
N ILE A 273 12.18 -9.16 -0.26
CA ILE A 273 10.97 -9.97 -0.23
C ILE A 273 11.28 -11.42 0.18
N ARG A 274 12.33 -12.05 -0.36
CA ARG A 274 12.70 -13.44 -0.04
C ARG A 274 13.10 -13.63 1.44
N GLU A 275 13.64 -12.58 2.07
CA GLU A 275 14.00 -12.60 3.49
C GLU A 275 12.79 -12.41 4.42
N HIS A 276 11.66 -11.93 3.90
CA HIS A 276 10.45 -11.65 4.65
C HIS A 276 9.76 -12.93 5.15
N GLU A 277 9.11 -12.85 6.31
CA GLU A 277 8.42 -14.01 6.93
C GLU A 277 7.29 -14.57 6.05
N ASP A 278 6.56 -13.72 5.32
CA ASP A 278 5.51 -14.19 4.41
C ASP A 278 6.10 -15.08 3.30
N TYR A 279 7.30 -14.77 2.81
CA TYR A 279 7.96 -15.61 1.81
C TYR A 279 8.29 -16.98 2.38
N LYS A 280 8.88 -17.03 3.58
CA LYS A 280 9.22 -18.28 4.29
C LYS A 280 8.00 -19.14 4.60
N ASN A 281 6.83 -18.51 4.77
CA ASN A 281 5.55 -19.16 5.03
C ASN A 281 4.71 -19.34 3.76
N SER A 282 5.32 -19.29 2.58
CA SER A 282 4.66 -19.48 1.28
C SER A 282 5.43 -20.47 0.42
N ASP A 283 4.71 -21.13 -0.48
CA ASP A 283 5.28 -21.91 -1.56
C ASP A 283 4.71 -21.44 -2.89
N THR A 284 5.46 -21.58 -3.98
CA THR A 284 4.91 -21.33 -5.32
C THR A 284 3.75 -22.28 -5.57
N ALA A 285 2.56 -21.75 -5.85
CA ALA A 285 1.34 -22.54 -6.02
C ALA A 285 0.48 -22.01 -7.16
N ILE A 286 -0.11 -22.90 -7.96
CA ILE A 286 -1.02 -22.53 -9.05
C ILE A 286 -2.41 -22.21 -8.45
N ILE A 287 -2.72 -20.93 -8.36
CA ILE A 287 -4.00 -20.41 -7.87
C ILE A 287 -4.85 -19.99 -9.07
N LYS A 288 -6.03 -20.61 -9.20
CA LYS A 288 -6.94 -20.37 -10.34
C LYS A 288 -7.63 -19.02 -10.27
N ASP A 289 -7.92 -18.55 -9.06
CA ASP A 289 -8.66 -17.31 -8.82
C ASP A 289 -7.98 -16.53 -7.70
N THR A 290 -7.41 -15.38 -8.06
CA THR A 290 -6.80 -14.43 -7.14
C THR A 290 -7.75 -13.28 -6.80
N THR A 291 -9.02 -13.37 -7.19
CA THR A 291 -10.01 -12.31 -6.94
C THR A 291 -10.27 -12.17 -5.43
N PRO A 292 -10.02 -10.99 -4.83
CA PRO A 292 -10.28 -10.79 -3.41
C PRO A 292 -11.77 -10.83 -3.12
N LYS A 293 -12.13 -11.30 -1.93
CA LYS A 293 -13.47 -11.11 -1.37
C LYS A 293 -13.56 -9.73 -0.75
N PHE A 294 -14.67 -9.04 -1.01
CA PHE A 294 -14.90 -7.69 -0.50
C PHE A 294 -16.03 -7.67 0.51
N LYS A 295 -15.78 -7.03 1.65
CA LYS A 295 -16.81 -6.72 2.65
C LYS A 295 -16.95 -5.21 2.77
N PHE A 296 -18.18 -4.72 2.80
CA PHE A 296 -18.48 -3.32 3.07
C PHE A 296 -19.11 -3.23 4.43
N VAL A 297 -18.45 -2.54 5.34
CA VAL A 297 -18.90 -2.44 6.71
C VAL A 297 -19.09 -0.98 7.07
N MET A 298 -20.13 -0.69 7.83
CA MET A 298 -20.39 0.64 8.36
C MET A 298 -20.67 0.48 9.84
N LYS A 299 -20.00 1.26 10.68
CA LYS A 299 -20.36 1.37 12.09
C LYS A 299 -21.75 2.01 12.16
N LYS A 300 -22.78 1.20 12.38
CA LYS A 300 -24.11 1.74 12.67
C LYS A 300 -24.01 2.42 14.03
N SER A 301 -24.82 3.47 14.23
CA SER A 301 -24.79 4.36 15.41
C SER A 301 -24.39 3.65 16.70
N PRO A 302 -23.65 4.30 17.62
CA PRO A 302 -23.17 3.67 18.84
C PRO A 302 -24.27 2.83 19.50
N PRO A 303 -23.95 1.63 20.01
CA PRO A 303 -24.97 0.71 20.51
C PRO A 303 -25.90 1.48 21.45
N LYS A 304 -27.21 1.31 21.27
CA LYS A 304 -28.19 1.81 22.23
C LYS A 304 -27.95 1.06 23.53
N VAL A 305 -27.18 1.65 24.45
CA VAL A 305 -26.97 1.09 25.78
C VAL A 305 -28.28 1.25 26.55
N VAL A 306 -29.01 0.15 26.70
CA VAL A 306 -30.19 0.09 27.55
C VAL A 306 -29.74 -0.47 28.90
N LEU A 307 -29.63 0.41 29.88
CA LEU A 307 -29.35 0.03 31.25
C LEU A 307 -30.65 -0.45 31.91
N VAL A 308 -30.78 -1.76 32.12
CA VAL A 308 -31.90 -2.33 32.88
C VAL A 308 -31.45 -2.49 34.33
N LEU A 309 -32.11 -1.76 35.22
CA LEU A 309 -31.75 -1.70 36.64
C LEU A 309 -32.83 -2.40 37.46
N ASP A 310 -32.41 -3.23 38.42
CA ASP A 310 -33.31 -3.81 39.40
C ASP A 310 -33.77 -2.73 40.39
N VAL A 311 -35.08 -2.67 40.64
CA VAL A 311 -35.72 -1.81 41.64
C VAL A 311 -36.53 -2.62 42.66
N SER A 312 -36.27 -3.93 42.75
CA SER A 312 -36.90 -4.84 43.69
C SER A 312 -36.61 -4.45 45.14
N GLY A 313 -37.41 -4.97 46.09
CA GLY A 313 -37.26 -4.67 47.51
C GLY A 313 -35.87 -4.99 48.10
N SER A 314 -35.10 -5.88 47.46
CA SER A 314 -33.71 -6.21 47.84
C SER A 314 -32.71 -5.06 47.62
N MET A 315 -33.09 -4.04 46.84
CA MET A 315 -32.29 -2.85 46.57
C MET A 315 -32.43 -1.75 47.65
N ASN A 316 -33.35 -1.94 48.61
CA ASN A 316 -33.47 -1.06 49.77
C ASN A 316 -32.36 -1.29 50.81
N ASP A 317 -31.67 -2.43 50.75
CA ASP A 317 -30.55 -2.74 51.63
C ASP A 317 -29.34 -1.84 51.29
N ASP A 318 -28.62 -1.38 52.31
CA ASP A 318 -27.41 -0.55 52.22
C ASP A 318 -27.55 0.72 51.37
N GLN A 319 -28.78 1.24 51.22
CA GLN A 319 -29.10 2.43 50.42
C GLN A 319 -28.66 2.29 48.95
N LYS A 320 -28.58 1.07 48.42
CA LYS A 320 -28.12 0.80 47.05
C LYS A 320 -28.95 1.56 46.02
N LEU A 321 -30.27 1.62 46.20
CA LEU A 321 -31.16 2.38 45.31
C LEU A 321 -30.90 3.89 45.32
N ILE A 322 -30.54 4.47 46.47
CA ILE A 322 -30.24 5.90 46.63
C ILE A 322 -28.88 6.22 45.98
N LYS A 323 -27.88 5.36 46.17
CA LYS A 323 -26.55 5.49 45.55
C LYS A 323 -26.58 5.35 44.04
N LEU A 324 -27.60 4.66 43.51
CA LEU A 324 -27.78 4.44 42.08
C LEU A 324 -28.41 5.64 41.36
N GLY A 325 -29.05 6.56 42.10
CA GLY A 325 -29.63 7.80 41.58
C GLY A 325 -28.77 9.06 41.73
N GLN A 326 -27.52 8.92 42.22
CA GLN A 326 -26.51 9.97 42.31
C GLN A 326 -25.50 9.84 41.17
#